data_AF-A0A2R6CL07-F1
#
_entry.id   AF-A0A2R6CL07-F1
#
_cell.length_a   1.000
_cell.length_b   1.000
_cell.length_c   1.000
_cell.angle_alpha   90.00
_cell.angle_beta   90.00
_cell.angle_gamma   90.00
#
_symmetry.space_group_name_H-M   'P 1'
#
loop_
_entity.id
_entity.type
_entity.pdbx_description
1 polymer ?
#
loop_
_entity_poly.entity_id
_entity_poly.type
_entity_poly.pdbx_seq_one_letter_code
_entity_poly.pdbx_strand_id
1 'polypeptide(L)'
;MTDNRSERLRQRRKQSTAQASDQNAAEEEPSKQSDDPSGQSGSTDTDESGEGTHSVKEEQIGTYMYLPETQTKELRRQYNILKAEYEFEYDEEFEKNRHFYPLVIKYGLESLEDITAPEIKTRLEEI
;
A
#
# COMPACT_ATOMS: atom_id res chain seq x y z
N MET A 1 1.60 -50.07 -12.44
CA MET A 1 1.62 -48.93 -13.37
C MET A 1 1.21 -47.68 -12.58
N THR A 2 2.16 -47.00 -11.96
CA THR A 2 1.90 -45.82 -11.11
C THR A 2 2.23 -44.56 -11.92
N ASP A 3 1.20 -43.92 -12.49
CA ASP A 3 1.35 -42.66 -13.23
C ASP A 3 1.79 -41.52 -12.31
N ASN A 4 3.03 -41.09 -12.49
CA ASN A 4 3.69 -40.08 -11.68
C ASN A 4 3.08 -38.69 -11.95
N ARG A 5 2.29 -38.18 -10.99
CA ARG A 5 1.61 -36.86 -11.03
C ARG A 5 2.55 -35.72 -11.44
N SER A 6 3.83 -35.87 -11.14
CA SER A 6 4.96 -34.99 -11.46
C SER A 6 5.19 -34.81 -12.97
N GLU A 7 4.98 -35.86 -13.78
CA GLU A 7 5.21 -35.80 -15.23
C GLU A 7 4.09 -35.03 -15.95
N ARG A 8 2.84 -35.22 -15.50
CA ARG A 8 1.68 -34.48 -16.03
C ARG A 8 1.81 -32.96 -15.81
N LEU A 9 2.33 -32.55 -14.66
CA LEU A 9 2.60 -31.14 -14.38
C LEU A 9 3.72 -30.56 -15.27
N ARG A 10 4.75 -31.35 -15.57
CA ARG A 10 5.85 -30.94 -16.46
C ARG A 10 5.39 -30.79 -17.91
N GLN A 11 4.54 -31.67 -18.40
CA GLN A 11 3.99 -31.59 -19.76
C GLN A 11 3.11 -30.35 -19.94
N ARG A 12 2.27 -30.02 -18.96
CA ARG A 12 1.41 -28.83 -19.02
C ARG A 12 2.23 -27.53 -19.10
N ARG A 13 3.34 -27.45 -18.37
CA ARG A 13 4.22 -26.25 -18.37
C ARG A 13 4.96 -26.08 -19.70
N LYS A 14 5.36 -27.18 -20.35
CA LYS A 14 6.00 -27.12 -21.67
C LYS A 14 5.03 -26.67 -22.78
N GLN A 15 3.76 -27.06 -22.71
CA GLN A 15 2.74 -26.59 -23.65
C GLN A 15 2.44 -25.10 -23.51
N SER A 16 2.41 -24.55 -22.29
CA SER A 16 2.15 -23.12 -22.09
C SER A 16 3.29 -22.21 -22.56
N THR A 17 4.55 -22.67 -22.52
CA THR A 17 5.70 -21.87 -22.98
C THR A 17 5.83 -21.85 -24.51
N ALA A 18 5.40 -22.91 -25.20
CA ALA A 18 5.44 -22.98 -26.67
C ALA A 18 4.34 -22.15 -27.37
N GLN A 19 3.25 -21.80 -26.66
CA GLN A 19 2.19 -20.93 -27.20
C GLN A 19 2.44 -19.43 -26.99
N ALA A 20 3.44 -19.04 -26.18
CA ALA A 20 3.72 -17.64 -25.86
C ALA A 20 4.84 -17.01 -26.71
N SER A 21 5.43 -17.75 -27.65
CA SER A 21 6.65 -17.35 -28.37
C SER A 21 6.43 -16.95 -29.83
N ASP A 22 5.21 -16.60 -30.24
CA ASP A 22 4.92 -16.23 -31.65
C ASP A 22 4.39 -14.80 -31.86
N GLN A 23 4.52 -13.89 -30.88
CA GLN A 23 4.27 -12.46 -31.12
C GLN A 23 5.27 -11.57 -30.36
N ASN A 24 5.87 -10.65 -31.12
CA ASN A 24 6.73 -9.52 -30.74
C ASN A 24 8.23 -9.76 -30.54
N ALA A 25 8.91 -9.87 -31.68
CA ALA A 25 10.23 -9.27 -31.85
C ALA A 25 10.06 -7.80 -32.31
N ALA A 26 10.46 -6.85 -31.48
CA ALA A 26 10.95 -5.52 -31.87
C ALA A 26 11.65 -4.88 -30.67
N GLU A 27 12.93 -4.59 -30.84
CA GLU A 27 13.82 -3.90 -29.91
C GLU A 27 13.47 -2.40 -29.81
N GLU A 28 13.60 -1.79 -28.63
CA GLU A 28 14.17 -0.44 -28.40
C GLU A 28 14.14 -0.09 -26.89
N GLU A 29 15.31 0.18 -26.30
CA GLU A 29 15.53 0.90 -25.03
C GLU A 29 15.85 2.38 -25.36
N PRO A 30 15.94 3.32 -24.40
CA PRO A 30 15.27 3.49 -23.10
C PRO A 30 14.65 4.90 -22.95
N SER A 31 13.67 5.12 -22.06
CA SER A 31 13.25 6.48 -21.71
C SER A 31 12.70 6.60 -20.29
N LYS A 32 13.39 7.44 -19.51
CA LYS A 32 13.04 7.98 -18.20
C LYS A 32 11.60 8.46 -18.15
N GLN A 33 10.84 8.06 -17.14
CA GLN A 33 9.55 8.69 -16.83
C GLN A 33 9.61 9.26 -15.41
N SER A 34 9.57 10.59 -15.40
CA SER A 34 9.40 11.50 -14.28
C SER A 34 8.03 11.32 -13.64
N ASP A 35 7.99 11.22 -12.31
CA ASP A 35 6.79 11.38 -11.49
C ASP A 35 6.32 12.84 -11.52
N ASP A 36 5.13 13.07 -12.07
CA ASP A 36 4.33 14.28 -11.88
C ASP A 36 2.89 13.85 -11.54
N PRO A 37 2.35 14.14 -10.35
CA PRO A 37 0.96 13.85 -10.03
C PRO A 37 0.11 15.07 -10.37
N SER A 38 -0.23 15.24 -11.65
CA SER A 38 -1.35 16.09 -12.05
C SER A 38 -2.54 15.21 -12.41
N GLY A 39 -3.67 15.49 -11.75
CA GLY A 39 -4.82 14.59 -11.67
C GLY A 39 -5.46 14.23 -13.00
N GLN A 40 -5.99 13.02 -13.06
CA GLN A 40 -7.06 12.70 -14.00
C GLN A 40 -7.97 11.60 -13.43
N SER A 41 -9.25 11.96 -13.34
CA SER A 41 -10.38 11.10 -13.06
C SER A 41 -10.46 9.91 -13.99
N GLY A 42 -10.84 8.77 -13.44
CA GLY A 42 -11.37 7.62 -14.16
C GLY A 42 -12.39 6.92 -13.26
N SER A 43 -13.66 7.26 -13.44
CA SER A 43 -14.79 6.53 -12.84
C SER A 43 -14.86 5.14 -13.47
N THR A 44 -15.03 4.13 -12.61
CA THR A 44 -15.77 2.91 -12.95
C THR A 44 -16.73 2.67 -11.80
N ASP A 45 -17.96 3.15 -11.97
CA ASP A 45 -19.11 2.79 -11.16
C ASP A 45 -19.38 1.28 -11.26
N THR A 46 -19.30 0.60 -10.13
CA THR A 46 -20.09 -0.61 -9.86
C THR A 46 -20.87 -0.32 -8.59
N ASP A 47 -22.14 -0.03 -8.79
CA ASP A 47 -23.14 0.30 -7.79
C ASP A 47 -23.65 -1.01 -7.15
N GLU A 48 -23.27 -1.28 -5.90
CA GLU A 48 -23.97 -2.23 -5.03
C GLU A 48 -24.36 -1.52 -3.73
N SER A 49 -25.68 -1.46 -3.50
CA SER A 49 -26.35 -0.91 -2.32
C SER A 49 -25.64 -1.16 -0.99
N GLY A 50 -25.25 -0.07 -0.33
CA GLY A 50 -24.90 -0.03 1.09
C GLY A 50 -25.07 1.41 1.59
N GLU A 51 -25.62 1.58 2.79
CA GLU A 51 -25.82 2.87 3.45
C GLU A 51 -24.60 3.80 3.28
N GLY A 52 -24.87 5.07 3.01
CA GLY A 52 -23.89 6.08 2.62
C GLY A 52 -22.68 6.15 3.55
N THR A 53 -21.64 5.41 3.18
CA THR A 53 -20.30 5.54 3.74
C THR A 53 -19.55 6.48 2.80
N HIS A 54 -19.39 7.74 3.21
CA HIS A 54 -18.66 8.74 2.44
C HIS A 54 -17.25 8.23 2.12
N SER A 55 -16.79 8.48 0.89
CA SER A 55 -15.45 8.06 0.49
C SER A 55 -14.40 8.81 1.30
N VAL A 56 -13.33 8.12 1.73
CA VAL A 56 -12.19 8.76 2.44
C VAL A 56 -11.66 9.97 1.67
N LYS A 57 -11.72 9.94 0.33
CA LYS A 57 -11.26 11.03 -0.54
C LYS A 57 -12.13 12.29 -0.49
N GLU A 58 -13.39 12.15 -0.09
CA GLU A 58 -14.32 13.28 0.06
C GLU A 58 -14.17 13.93 1.44
N GLU A 59 -13.78 13.14 2.45
CA GLU A 59 -13.66 13.58 3.84
C GLU A 59 -12.25 14.08 4.20
N GLN A 60 -11.21 13.50 3.59
CA GLN A 60 -9.81 13.70 4.00
C GLN A 60 -8.94 14.27 2.88
N ILE A 61 -7.99 15.13 3.27
CA ILE A 61 -7.01 15.73 2.35
C ILE A 61 -5.85 14.77 2.12
N GLY A 62 -5.71 14.29 0.87
CA GLY A 62 -4.58 13.47 0.46
C GLY A 62 -3.25 14.21 0.63
N THR A 63 -2.36 13.67 1.46
CA THR A 63 -1.06 14.28 1.77
C THR A 63 0.06 13.31 1.43
N TYR A 64 1.00 13.75 0.59
CA TYR A 64 2.19 12.97 0.22
C TYR A 64 3.39 13.42 1.04
N MET A 65 4.18 12.46 1.54
CA MET A 65 5.37 12.71 2.36
C MET A 65 6.48 11.73 2.02
N TYR A 66 7.73 12.17 2.17
CA TYR A 66 8.90 11.30 2.09
C TYR A 66 9.32 10.90 3.51
N LEU A 67 9.46 9.59 3.74
CA LEU A 67 9.89 9.03 5.01
C LEU A 67 11.13 8.17 4.82
N PRO A 68 12.06 8.12 5.80
CA PRO A 68 13.12 7.13 5.81
C PRO A 68 12.58 5.70 5.64
N GLU A 69 13.36 4.83 5.01
CA GLU A 69 12.96 3.43 4.76
C GLU A 69 12.67 2.69 6.08
N THR A 70 13.46 2.97 7.10
CA THR A 70 13.30 2.43 8.46
C THR A 70 11.92 2.78 9.04
N GLN A 71 11.52 4.05 8.96
CA GLN A 71 10.20 4.50 9.43
C GLN A 71 9.06 3.90 8.61
N THR A 72 9.23 3.77 7.28
CA THR A 72 8.23 3.15 6.42
C THR A 72 8.02 1.67 6.77
N LYS A 73 9.11 0.94 7.07
CA LYS A 73 9.05 -0.46 7.53
C LYS A 73 8.36 -0.56 8.89
N GLU A 74 8.69 0.34 9.82
CA GLU A 74 8.06 0.41 11.14
C GLU A 74 6.55 0.62 11.04
N LEU A 75 6.10 1.65 10.29
CA LEU A 75 4.68 1.92 10.08
C LEU A 75 3.93 0.72 9.49
N ARG A 76 4.52 0.03 8.51
CA ARG A 76 3.91 -1.19 7.94
C ARG A 76 3.78 -2.31 8.96
N ARG A 77 4.81 -2.52 9.80
CA ARG A 77 4.76 -3.55 10.85
C ARG A 77 3.67 -3.22 11.86
N GLN A 78 3.66 -1.98 12.39
CA GLN A 78 2.69 -1.54 13.38
C GLN A 78 1.26 -1.61 12.86
N TYR A 79 1.02 -1.18 11.62
CA TYR A 79 -0.28 -1.32 10.98
C TYR A 79 -0.76 -2.76 10.97
N ASN A 80 0.07 -3.72 10.56
CA ASN A 80 -0.34 -5.12 10.48
C ASN A 80 -0.67 -5.72 11.84
N ILE A 81 0.06 -5.33 12.89
CA ILE A 81 -0.19 -5.78 14.27
C ILE A 81 -1.52 -5.20 14.76
N LEU A 82 -1.67 -3.87 14.73
CA LEU A 82 -2.87 -3.20 15.21
C LEU A 82 -4.12 -3.61 14.42
N LYS A 83 -3.99 -3.79 13.10
CA LYS A 83 -5.06 -4.31 12.27
C LYS A 83 -5.53 -5.67 12.76
N ALA A 84 -4.61 -6.62 12.94
CA ALA A 84 -4.95 -7.97 13.36
C ALA A 84 -5.58 -8.00 14.76
N GLU A 85 -5.06 -7.20 15.69
CA GLU A 85 -5.61 -7.08 17.05
C GLU A 85 -7.01 -6.46 17.04
N TYR A 86 -7.21 -5.36 16.31
CA TYR A 86 -8.50 -4.68 16.23
C TYR A 86 -9.57 -5.55 15.55
N GLU A 87 -9.25 -6.12 14.39
CA GLU A 87 -10.19 -6.96 13.65
C GLU A 87 -10.56 -8.24 14.43
N PHE A 88 -9.62 -8.81 15.17
CA PHE A 88 -9.89 -9.97 16.02
C PHE A 88 -10.82 -9.62 17.20
N GLU A 89 -10.62 -8.47 17.83
CA GLU A 89 -11.37 -8.06 19.02
C GLU A 89 -12.77 -7.55 18.67
N TYR A 90 -12.91 -6.80 17.58
CA TYR A 90 -14.13 -6.06 17.26
C TYR A 90 -14.90 -6.59 16.04
N ASP A 91 -14.33 -7.51 15.26
CA ASP A 91 -14.92 -8.01 14.00
C ASP A 91 -15.25 -6.87 12.99
N GLU A 92 -14.46 -5.79 13.03
CA GLU A 92 -14.61 -4.58 12.23
C GLU A 92 -13.35 -4.29 11.42
N GLU A 93 -13.49 -3.85 10.16
CA GLU A 93 -12.35 -3.58 9.27
C GLU A 93 -11.48 -2.41 9.76
N PHE A 94 -10.17 -2.65 9.81
CA PHE A 94 -9.19 -1.62 10.17
C PHE A 94 -8.37 -1.13 8.96
N GLU A 95 -8.89 -0.12 8.28
CA GLU A 95 -8.26 0.52 7.12
C GLU A 95 -7.07 1.46 7.43
N LYS A 96 -6.09 1.50 6.51
CA LYS A 96 -4.90 2.39 6.61
C LYS A 96 -5.24 3.87 6.64
N ASN A 97 -5.98 4.34 5.64
CA ASN A 97 -6.19 5.77 5.42
C ASN A 97 -7.30 6.31 6.32
N ARG A 98 -8.34 5.51 6.57
CA ARG A 98 -9.46 5.92 7.43
C ARG A 98 -9.09 5.90 8.91
N HIS A 99 -8.30 4.91 9.36
CA HIS A 99 -8.07 4.69 10.80
C HIS A 99 -6.61 4.87 11.19
N PHE A 100 -5.69 4.09 10.61
CA PHE A 100 -4.31 4.01 11.09
C PHE A 100 -3.53 5.32 10.96
N TYR A 101 -3.47 5.92 9.77
CA TYR A 101 -2.68 7.14 9.57
C TYR A 101 -3.21 8.33 10.39
N PRO A 102 -4.53 8.60 10.44
CA PRO A 102 -5.07 9.62 11.33
C PRO A 102 -4.67 9.40 12.81
N LEU A 103 -4.69 8.15 13.28
CA LEU A 103 -4.30 7.81 14.65
C LEU A 103 -2.83 8.14 14.92
N VAL A 104 -1.93 7.70 14.02
CA VAL A 104 -0.49 7.95 14.13
C VAL A 104 -0.18 9.45 14.12
N ILE A 105 -0.82 10.19 13.21
CA ILE A 105 -0.58 11.64 13.09
C ILE A 105 -1.12 12.38 14.32
N LYS A 106 -2.32 12.05 14.80
CA LYS A 106 -2.90 12.68 15.99
C LYS A 106 -1.99 12.52 17.21
N TYR A 107 -1.62 11.30 17.56
CA TYR A 107 -0.75 11.06 18.72
C TYR A 107 0.68 11.56 18.50
N GLY A 108 1.16 11.55 17.26
CA GLY A 108 2.43 12.19 16.89
C GLY A 108 2.40 13.69 17.18
N LEU A 109 1.35 14.40 16.76
CA LEU A 109 1.19 15.84 17.01
C LEU A 109 1.02 16.15 18.50
N GLU A 110 0.21 15.38 19.22
CA GLU A 110 0.06 15.52 20.68
C GLU A 110 1.42 15.34 21.38
N SER A 111 2.25 14.40 20.93
CA SER A 111 3.60 14.21 21.51
C SER A 111 4.55 15.38 21.25
N LEU A 112 4.27 16.24 20.26
CA LEU A 112 5.08 17.40 19.90
C LEU A 112 4.60 18.70 20.57
N GLU A 113 3.39 18.75 21.13
CA GLU A 113 2.75 19.97 21.65
C GLU A 113 3.58 20.68 22.74
N ASP A 114 4.18 19.90 23.64
CA ASP A 114 4.97 20.41 24.76
C ASP A 114 6.47 20.52 24.46
N ILE A 115 6.90 20.28 23.22
CA ILE A 115 8.32 20.25 22.86
C ILE A 115 8.81 21.65 22.48
N THR A 116 9.89 22.10 23.14
CA THR A 116 10.54 23.37 22.83
C THR A 116 11.43 23.29 21.58
N ALA A 117 11.65 24.42 20.90
CA ALA A 117 12.48 24.46 19.69
C ALA A 117 13.92 23.91 19.86
N PRO A 118 14.65 24.17 20.97
CA PRO A 118 15.95 23.53 21.20
C PRO A 118 15.87 22.02 21.29
N GLU A 119 14.84 21.49 21.94
CA GLU A 119 14.61 20.04 22.07
C GLU A 119 14.29 19.41 20.70
N ILE A 120 13.47 20.07 19.87
CA ILE A 120 13.23 19.64 18.48
C ILE A 120 14.56 19.52 17.72
N LYS A 121 15.45 20.51 17.86
CA LYS A 121 16.75 20.48 17.18
C LYS A 121 17.57 19.27 17.61
N THR A 122 17.67 18.99 18.91
CA THR A 122 18.37 17.81 19.43
C THR A 122 17.78 16.53 18.85
N ARG A 123 16.45 16.38 18.85
CA ARG A 123 15.81 15.17 18.32
C ARG A 123 16.06 14.98 16.84
N LEU A 124 16.04 16.04 16.03
CA LEU A 124 16.34 15.96 14.60
C LEU A 124 17.77 15.49 14.30
N GLU A 125 18.72 15.65 15.21
CA GLU A 125 20.08 15.13 15.06
C GLU A 125 20.16 13.61 15.31
N GLU A 126 19.10 13.00 15.85
CA GLU A 126 19.01 11.57 16.19
C GLU A 126 18.24 10.71 15.17
N ILE A 127 17.62 11.32 14.15
CA ILE A 127 16.74 10.65 13.16
C ILE A 127 17.36 10.64 11.77
#